data_AF-A0A1F7KEJ7-F1
#
_entry.id   AF-A0A1F7KEJ7-F1
#
_cell.length_a   1.000
_cell.length_b   1.000
_cell.length_c   1.000
_cell.angle_alpha   90.00
_cell.angle_beta   90.00
_cell.angle_gamma   90.00
#
_symmetry.space_group_name_H-M   'P 1'
#
loop_
_entity.id
_entity.type
_entity.pdbx_description
1 polymer ?
#
loop_
_entity_poly.entity_id
_entity_poly.type
_entity_poly.pdbx_seq_one_letter_code
_entity_poly.pdbx_strand_id
1 'polypeptide(L)'
;MFDKKFNIIIGVFLLLFISISYLSLSNSRLPIFTQASNKEVDINKTVVIISKLEALADSNDQSVITVFTRNSQSVGIENQRVDISTSLGTLSNSTMLSDNYGKTEFQITSDITGTAELSILVNNQPVPSQYSIKFVSN
;
A
#
# COMPACT_ATOMS: atom_id res chain seq x y z
N MET A 1 -49.68 -45.77 -12.27
CA MET A 1 -49.18 -46.18 -13.60
C MET A 1 -48.96 -44.89 -14.39
N PHE A 2 -47.71 -44.42 -14.47
CA PHE A 2 -47.41 -43.16 -15.16
C PHE A 2 -47.65 -43.33 -16.66
N ASP A 3 -48.33 -42.36 -17.29
CA ASP A 3 -48.59 -42.37 -18.73
C ASP A 3 -47.26 -42.40 -19.50
N LYS A 4 -47.22 -43.14 -20.60
CA LYS A 4 -46.06 -43.21 -21.52
C LYS A 4 -45.57 -41.82 -21.94
N LYS A 5 -46.47 -40.84 -22.08
CA LYS A 5 -46.14 -39.43 -22.39
C LYS A 5 -45.39 -38.76 -21.25
N PHE A 6 -45.72 -39.07 -20.00
CA PHE A 6 -45.04 -38.52 -18.81
C PHE A 6 -43.59 -39.03 -18.72
N ASN A 7 -43.39 -40.33 -18.99
CA ASN A 7 -42.05 -40.93 -18.99
C ASN A 7 -41.16 -40.44 -20.14
N ILE A 8 -41.75 -40.01 -21.26
CA ILE A 8 -40.98 -39.39 -22.35
C ILE A 8 -40.53 -37.98 -21.97
N ILE A 9 -41.43 -37.18 -21.38
CA ILE A 9 -41.12 -35.81 -20.96
C ILE A 9 -40.01 -35.80 -19.89
N ILE A 10 -40.08 -36.71 -18.90
CA ILE A 10 -39.05 -36.78 -17.87
C ILE A 10 -37.67 -37.16 -18.45
N GLY A 11 -37.64 -38.06 -19.44
CA GLY A 11 -36.41 -38.46 -20.12
C GLY A 11 -35.77 -37.29 -20.89
N VAL A 12 -36.58 -36.51 -21.61
CA VAL A 12 -36.11 -35.31 -22.33
C VAL A 12 -35.61 -34.24 -21.36
N PHE A 13 -36.32 -34.03 -20.26
CA PHE A 13 -35.92 -33.07 -19.22
C PHE A 13 -34.56 -33.43 -18.60
N LEU A 14 -34.34 -34.71 -18.27
CA LEU A 14 -33.08 -35.16 -17.70
C LEU A 14 -31.91 -35.04 -18.70
N LEU A 15 -32.14 -35.34 -19.98
CA LEU A 15 -31.11 -35.17 -21.02
C LEU A 15 -30.71 -33.71 -21.20
N LEU A 16 -31.67 -32.79 -21.18
CA LEU A 16 -31.41 -31.35 -21.26
C LEU A 16 -30.64 -30.85 -20.03
N PHE A 17 -31.02 -31.30 -18.83
CA PHE A 17 -30.36 -30.92 -17.58
C PHE A 17 -28.88 -31.34 -17.54
N ILE A 18 -28.58 -32.55 -18.02
CA ILE A 18 -27.20 -33.05 -18.11
C ILE A 18 -26.40 -32.21 -19.12
N SER A 19 -26.98 -31.91 -20.29
CA SER A 19 -26.31 -31.09 -21.31
C SER A 19 -25.98 -29.68 -20.81
N ILE A 20 -26.89 -29.04 -20.07
CA ILE A 20 -26.67 -27.70 -19.50
C ILE A 20 -25.61 -27.75 -18.40
N SER A 21 -25.62 -28.79 -17.56
CA SER A 21 -24.61 -28.99 -16.51
C SER A 21 -23.20 -29.17 -17.10
N TYR A 22 -23.07 -29.90 -18.22
CA TYR A 22 -21.81 -30.05 -18.95
C TYR A 22 -21.28 -28.71 -19.51
N LEU A 23 -22.16 -27.88 -20.07
CA LEU A 23 -21.78 -26.55 -20.57
C LEU A 23 -21.37 -25.59 -19.44
N SER A 24 -22.02 -25.67 -18.28
CA SER A 24 -21.73 -24.82 -17.12
C SER A 24 -20.36 -25.12 -16.49
N LEU A 25 -19.95 -26.39 -16.45
CA LEU A 25 -18.67 -26.80 -15.86
C LEU A 25 -17.47 -26.44 -16.77
N SER A 26 -17.66 -26.38 -18.08
CA SER A 26 -16.58 -26.05 -19.04
C SER A 26 -16.17 -24.57 -19.02
N ASN A 27 -17.03 -23.67 -18.51
CA ASN A 27 -16.80 -22.21 -18.53
C ASN A 27 -16.54 -21.60 -17.15
N SER A 28 -16.40 -22.41 -16.12
CA SER A 28 -16.10 -21.91 -14.78
C SER A 28 -14.59 -21.68 -14.66
N ARG A 29 -14.13 -20.46 -14.97
CA ARG A 29 -12.82 -19.98 -14.50
C ARG A 29 -12.81 -20.14 -12.98
N LEU A 30 -11.81 -20.85 -12.45
CA LEU A 30 -11.64 -21.02 -11.00
C LEU A 30 -11.70 -19.63 -10.34
N PRO A 31 -12.55 -19.42 -9.32
CA PRO A 31 -12.49 -18.21 -8.53
C PRO A 31 -11.09 -18.14 -7.92
N ILE A 32 -10.33 -17.11 -8.31
CA ILE A 32 -9.07 -16.77 -7.68
C ILE A 32 -9.39 -16.63 -6.19
N PHE A 33 -8.70 -17.38 -5.33
CA PHE A 33 -8.71 -17.10 -3.90
C PHE A 33 -8.25 -15.67 -3.73
N THR A 34 -9.19 -14.75 -3.53
CA THR A 34 -8.87 -13.47 -2.93
C THR A 34 -8.50 -13.80 -1.50
N GLN A 35 -7.24 -14.15 -1.27
CA GLN A 35 -6.66 -13.89 0.04
C GLN A 35 -6.95 -12.41 0.30
N ALA A 36 -7.65 -12.11 1.39
CA ALA A 36 -7.58 -10.79 1.96
C ALA A 36 -6.11 -10.61 2.36
N SER A 37 -5.28 -10.19 1.40
CA SER A 37 -3.97 -9.66 1.70
C SER A 37 -4.24 -8.59 2.74
N ASN A 38 -3.58 -8.70 3.89
CA ASN A 38 -3.69 -7.78 5.01
C ASN A 38 -3.05 -6.44 4.57
N LYS A 39 -3.71 -5.77 3.61
CA LYS A 39 -3.29 -4.54 2.91
C LYS A 39 -3.75 -3.30 3.66
N GLU A 40 -4.42 -3.47 4.78
CA GLU A 40 -4.76 -2.36 5.65
C GLU A 40 -3.50 -1.88 6.36
N VAL A 41 -3.22 -0.59 6.17
CA VAL A 41 -2.11 0.09 6.83
C VAL A 41 -2.43 0.24 8.31
N ASP A 42 -1.50 -0.17 9.17
CA ASP A 42 -1.53 0.16 10.59
C ASP A 42 -0.54 1.30 10.84
N ILE A 43 -1.07 2.51 10.97
CA ILE A 43 -0.28 3.73 11.13
C ILE A 43 0.61 3.70 12.38
N ASN A 44 0.23 2.95 13.42
CA ASN A 44 1.00 2.82 14.65
C ASN A 44 2.17 1.84 14.51
N LYS A 45 2.17 1.03 13.45
CA LYS A 45 3.25 0.09 13.11
C LYS A 45 4.16 0.62 12.01
N THR A 46 3.75 1.66 11.29
CA THR A 46 4.61 2.38 10.35
C THR A 46 5.84 2.92 11.08
N VAL A 47 7.01 2.72 10.49
CA VAL A 47 8.29 3.14 11.05
C VAL A 47 8.92 4.18 10.15
N VAL A 48 9.42 5.27 10.71
CA VAL A 48 10.20 6.26 9.97
C VAL A 48 11.62 6.26 10.52
N ILE A 49 12.59 6.25 9.63
CA ILE A 49 14.02 6.31 9.94
C ILE A 49 14.59 7.52 9.24
N ILE A 50 15.33 8.34 9.98
CA ILE A 50 16.06 9.47 9.44
C ILE A 50 17.53 9.15 9.56
N SER A 51 18.21 9.09 8.41
CA SER A 51 19.64 8.75 8.34
C SER A 51 20.53 9.76 9.09
N LYS A 52 20.17 11.05 9.04
CA LYS A 52 20.93 12.14 9.61
C LYS A 52 20.00 13.16 10.26
N LEU A 53 20.10 13.30 11.59
CA LEU A 53 19.29 14.27 12.36
C LEU A 53 19.89 15.68 12.37
N GLU A 54 21.18 15.83 12.03
CA GLU A 54 21.86 17.11 11.86
C GLU A 54 22.61 17.17 10.52
N ALA A 55 22.28 18.14 9.66
CA ALA A 55 22.88 18.32 8.33
C ALA A 55 23.36 19.77 8.13
N LEU A 56 24.28 19.99 7.19
CA LEU A 56 24.74 21.34 6.84
C LEU A 56 23.67 22.09 6.02
N ALA A 57 23.52 23.38 6.30
CA ALA A 57 22.67 24.30 5.54
C ALA A 57 23.38 24.82 4.27
N ASP A 58 23.92 23.94 3.44
CA ASP A 58 24.75 24.29 2.27
C ASP A 58 24.14 23.87 0.92
N SER A 59 22.87 23.46 0.91
CA SER A 59 22.15 22.85 -0.22
C SER A 59 22.71 21.52 -0.75
N ASN A 60 23.84 21.03 -0.24
CA ASN A 60 24.50 19.82 -0.72
C ASN A 60 24.41 18.68 0.28
N ASP A 61 24.48 18.97 1.58
CA ASP A 61 24.33 17.97 2.63
C ASP A 61 22.86 17.54 2.73
N GLN A 62 22.62 16.28 2.44
CA GLN A 62 21.27 15.72 2.36
C GLN A 62 21.01 14.81 3.55
N SER A 63 19.79 14.87 4.07
CA SER A 63 19.26 13.83 4.95
C SER A 63 18.25 12.97 4.21
N VAL A 64 18.36 11.66 4.38
CA VAL A 64 17.43 10.68 3.81
C VAL A 64 16.42 10.27 4.88
N ILE A 65 15.14 10.41 4.54
CA ILE A 65 14.00 9.94 5.32
C ILE A 65 13.47 8.67 4.67
N THR A 66 13.47 7.57 5.41
CA THR A 66 12.92 6.29 4.98
C THR A 66 11.65 5.98 5.77
N VAL A 67 10.54 5.79 5.07
CA VAL A 67 9.25 5.40 5.66
C VAL A 67 8.97 3.94 5.33
N PHE A 68 8.68 3.13 6.34
CA PHE A 68 8.24 1.74 6.20
C PHE A 68 6.76 1.64 6.56
N THR A 69 5.90 1.61 5.55
CA THR A 69 4.46 1.42 5.69
C THR A 69 4.17 -0.04 6.01
N ARG A 70 3.53 -0.30 7.15
CA ARG A 70 3.29 -1.66 7.65
C ARG A 70 1.81 -1.90 7.96
N ASN A 71 1.41 -3.17 7.94
CA ASN A 71 0.11 -3.62 8.44
C ASN A 71 0.17 -3.98 9.94
N SER A 72 -0.96 -4.43 10.48
CA SER A 72 -1.10 -4.91 11.87
C SER A 72 -0.16 -6.06 12.23
N GLN A 73 0.27 -6.86 11.25
CA GLN A 73 1.24 -7.95 11.41
C GLN A 73 2.70 -7.50 11.26
N SER A 74 2.95 -6.19 11.19
CA SER A 74 4.27 -5.59 10.97
C SER A 74 4.93 -5.98 9.64
N VAL A 75 4.14 -6.40 8.65
CA VAL A 75 4.59 -6.71 7.29
C VAL A 75 4.48 -5.45 6.45
N GLY A 76 5.50 -5.18 5.62
CA GLY A 76 5.51 -4.05 4.69
C GLY A 76 4.42 -4.16 3.61
N ILE A 77 3.76 -3.05 3.31
CA ILE A 77 2.69 -3.00 2.29
C ILE A 77 3.14 -2.14 1.13
N GLU A 78 3.12 -2.71 -0.06
CA GLU A 78 3.44 -2.04 -1.32
C GLU A 78 2.32 -1.12 -1.84
N ASN A 79 2.69 -0.20 -2.73
CA ASN A 79 1.79 0.71 -3.44
C ASN A 79 0.94 1.60 -2.51
N GLN A 80 1.45 1.91 -1.32
CA GLN A 80 0.82 2.83 -0.38
C GLN A 80 1.34 4.23 -0.64
N ARG A 81 0.43 5.21 -0.72
CA ARG A 81 0.79 6.60 -0.95
C ARG A 81 1.38 7.19 0.32
N VAL A 82 2.62 7.66 0.26
CA VAL A 82 3.27 8.40 1.33
C VAL A 82 3.47 9.83 0.87
N ASP A 83 2.90 10.77 1.61
CA ASP A 83 3.10 12.21 1.43
C ASP A 83 3.95 12.75 2.58
N ILE A 84 4.96 13.55 2.27
CA ILE A 84 5.83 14.23 3.23
C ILE A 84 5.85 15.72 2.95
N SER A 85 5.78 16.51 4.02
CA SER A 85 5.99 17.95 3.99
C SER A 85 6.99 18.36 5.07
N THR A 86 7.63 19.51 4.85
CA THR A 86 8.61 20.08 5.77
C THR A 86 8.30 21.55 6.01
N SER A 87 8.59 22.05 7.22
CA SER A 87 8.52 23.48 7.54
C SER A 87 9.72 24.28 7.01
N LEU A 88 10.85 23.61 6.77
CA LEU A 88 12.12 24.22 6.33
C LEU A 88 12.88 23.29 5.40
N GLY A 89 13.59 23.86 4.43
CA GLY A 89 14.33 23.10 3.42
C GLY A 89 13.50 22.66 2.22
N THR A 90 14.14 21.92 1.32
CA THR A 90 13.58 21.46 0.05
C THR A 90 13.60 19.94 0.01
N LEU A 91 12.45 19.34 -0.31
CA LEU A 91 12.30 17.90 -0.52
C LEU A 91 12.51 17.55 -2.00
N SER A 92 13.24 16.46 -2.29
CA SER A 92 13.40 15.97 -3.67
C SER A 92 12.08 15.51 -4.28
N ASN A 93 11.23 14.90 -3.45
CA ASN A 93 9.87 14.50 -3.77
C ASN A 93 9.00 14.73 -2.52
N SER A 94 7.76 15.14 -2.71
CA SER A 94 6.78 15.28 -1.62
C SER A 94 5.81 14.10 -1.53
N THR A 95 5.70 13.30 -2.59
CA THR A 95 4.79 12.15 -2.66
C THR A 95 5.47 11.00 -3.36
N MET A 96 5.37 9.79 -2.80
CA MET A 96 5.87 8.58 -3.44
C MET A 96 5.06 7.35 -3.00
N LEU A 97 5.01 6.33 -3.85
CA LEU A 97 4.39 5.04 -3.52
C LEU A 97 5.42 4.11 -2.87
N SER A 98 5.00 3.35 -1.87
CA SER A 98 5.85 2.34 -1.24
C SER A 98 6.18 1.18 -2.18
N ASP A 99 7.39 0.64 -2.05
CA ASP A 99 7.86 -0.52 -2.81
C ASP A 99 7.30 -1.86 -2.27
N ASN A 100 7.76 -2.98 -2.85
CA ASN A 100 7.35 -4.33 -2.48
C ASN A 100 7.61 -4.69 -0.99
N TYR A 101 8.47 -3.94 -0.29
CA TYR A 101 8.78 -4.08 1.12
C TYR A 101 8.09 -3.02 1.99
N GLY A 102 7.20 -2.22 1.41
CA GLY A 102 6.55 -1.10 2.07
C GLY A 102 7.47 0.10 2.32
N LYS A 103 8.62 0.17 1.65
CA LYS A 103 9.61 1.23 1.84
C LYS A 103 9.38 2.39 0.88
N THR A 104 9.57 3.60 1.39
CA THR A 104 9.59 4.85 0.62
C THR A 104 10.76 5.71 1.09
N GLU A 105 11.48 6.34 0.17
CA GLU A 105 12.64 7.19 0.48
C GLU A 105 12.45 8.61 -0.04
N PHE A 106 12.74 9.58 0.83
CA PHE A 106 12.72 11.00 0.52
C PHE A 106 14.06 11.61 0.90
N GLN A 107 14.48 12.64 0.16
CA GLN A 107 15.70 13.39 0.44
C GLN A 107 15.32 14.83 0.75
N ILE A 108 15.95 15.38 1.78
CA ILE A 108 15.78 16.78 2.18
C ILE A 108 17.14 17.48 2.23
N THR A 109 17.18 18.71 1.73
CA THR A 109 18.32 19.63 1.82
C THR A 109 17.86 21.00 2.32
N SER A 110 18.77 21.85 2.78
CA SER A 110 18.46 23.24 3.08
C SER A 110 19.65 24.15 2.84
N ASP A 111 19.38 25.40 2.52
CA ASP A 111 20.29 26.55 2.43
C ASP A 111 20.20 27.47 3.67
N ILE A 112 19.27 27.19 4.59
CA ILE A 112 18.99 28.02 5.76
C ILE A 112 19.19 27.17 7.02
N THR A 113 19.93 27.72 7.99
CA THR A 113 20.09 27.09 9.30
C THR A 113 18.78 27.13 10.09
N GLY A 114 18.41 26.03 10.71
CA GLY A 114 17.20 25.95 11.52
C GLY A 114 16.73 24.51 11.73
N THR A 115 15.63 24.34 12.45
CA THR A 115 15.00 23.03 12.64
C THR A 115 13.86 22.86 11.64
N ALA A 116 13.97 21.85 10.78
CA ALA A 116 12.93 21.41 9.88
C ALA A 116 12.03 20.39 10.58
N GLU A 117 10.76 20.72 10.73
CA GLU A 117 9.73 19.83 11.24
C GLU A 117 9.08 19.09 10.07
N LEU A 118 9.00 17.76 10.18
CA LEU A 118 8.47 16.90 9.13
C LEU A 118 7.07 16.42 9.49
N SER A 119 6.15 16.50 8.53
CA SER A 119 4.82 15.91 8.61
C SER A 119 4.70 14.81 7.57
N ILE A 120 4.35 13.59 8.01
CA ILE A 120 4.25 12.42 7.15
C ILE A 120 2.83 11.88 7.20
N LEU A 121 2.27 11.63 6.03
CA LEU A 121 0.94 11.06 5.83
C LEU A 121 1.07 9.78 5.02
N VAL A 122 0.41 8.71 5.44
CA VAL A 122 0.28 7.47 4.67
C VAL A 122 -1.19 7.28 4.33
N ASN A 123 -1.55 7.26 3.04
CA ASN A 123 -2.93 7.26 2.56
C ASN A 123 -3.82 8.29 3.29
N ASN A 124 -3.32 9.52 3.42
CA ASN A 124 -3.97 10.63 4.11
C ASN A 124 -4.13 10.45 5.64
N GLN A 125 -3.54 9.42 6.24
CA GLN A 125 -3.48 9.25 7.69
C GLN A 125 -2.15 9.75 8.25
N PRO A 126 -2.15 10.65 9.25
CA PRO A 126 -0.92 11.19 9.81
C PRO A 126 -0.19 10.14 10.63
N VAL A 127 1.12 10.02 10.42
CA VAL A 127 1.99 9.24 11.31
C VAL A 127 2.08 10.00 12.65
N PRO A 128 1.74 9.38 13.80
CA PRO A 128 1.57 10.10 15.06
C PRO A 128 2.86 10.66 15.66
N SER A 129 4.02 10.18 15.22
CA SER A 129 5.33 10.63 15.69
C SER A 129 5.74 11.95 15.03
N GLN A 130 6.30 12.85 15.84
CA GLN A 130 6.94 14.07 15.34
C GLN A 130 8.39 13.77 14.97
N TYR A 131 8.82 14.31 13.83
CA TYR A 131 10.17 14.11 13.31
C TYR A 131 10.78 15.46 12.95
N SER A 132 12.03 15.68 13.33
CA SER A 132 12.72 16.91 13.01
C SER A 132 14.18 16.67 12.61
N ILE A 133 14.69 17.57 11.78
CA ILE A 133 16.07 17.58 11.30
C ILE A 133 16.62 18.98 11.51
N LYS A 134 17.82 19.09 12.09
CA LYS A 134 18.47 20.37 12.36
C LYS A 134 19.52 20.67 11.29
N PHE A 135 19.34 21.78 10.60
CA PHE A 135 20.30 22.32 9.66
C PHE A 135 21.22 23.33 10.36
N VAL A 136 22.52 23.07 10.34
CA VAL A 136 23.55 23.89 10.99
C VAL A 136 24.44 24.57 9.97
N SER A 137 25.02 25.71 10.32
CA SER A 137 26.04 26.36 9.50
C SER A 137 27.32 25.53 9.53
N ASN A 138 28.06 25.56 8.42
CA ASN A 138 29.45 25.09 8.36
C ASN A 138 30.40 26.03 9.11
#